data_AF-A0A8B7Y6H8-F1
#
_entry.id   AF-A0A8B7Y6H8-F1
#
_cell.length_a   1.000
_cell.length_b   1.000
_cell.length_c   1.000
_cell.angle_alpha   90.00
_cell.angle_beta   90.00
_cell.angle_gamma   90.00
#
_symmetry.space_group_name_H-M   'P 1'
#
loop_
_entity.id
_entity.type
_entity.pdbx_description
1 polymer ?
#
loop_
_entity_poly.entity_id
_entity_poly.type
_entity_poly.pdbx_seq_one_letter_code
_entity_poly.pdbx_strand_id
1 'polypeptide(L)'
;MDVPQWVKTFICLAVVVVSASATQSEEIEDNKISIRFDKVNLKQWNENENDPTNKFQLIVARSVSDYCSGSDCSLGENGSSTTPFTVSDIMILEGYPTDENADVQIVFYVSIANQQKSESGNQFALKKSILEVILKAHLMDIANATSYSVVFIGDERVGAPLDGTLNTIIIPIAIATLVLLILITLCLHFNEKRQEKQRKGLTTIKRGDIPSNDAHSEGIVLTSVNKNSVVPSGPKRNDEEDNPRA
;
A
#
# COMPACT_ATOMS: atom_id res chain seq x y z
N MET A 1 18.21 59.89 -29.47
CA MET A 1 19.11 59.39 -28.41
C MET A 1 19.37 57.93 -28.72
N ASP A 2 20.56 57.61 -29.22
CA ASP A 2 20.91 56.23 -29.57
C ASP A 2 21.16 55.41 -28.30
N VAL A 3 20.47 54.26 -28.21
CA VAL A 3 20.67 53.31 -27.11
C VAL A 3 22.12 52.80 -27.17
N PRO A 4 22.90 52.91 -26.09
CA PRO A 4 24.29 52.47 -26.06
C PRO A 4 24.42 51.00 -26.45
N GLN A 5 25.46 50.66 -27.20
CA GLN A 5 25.67 49.30 -27.73
C GLN A 5 25.71 48.23 -26.63
N TRP A 6 26.25 48.58 -25.44
CA TRP A 6 26.28 47.69 -24.29
C TRP A 6 24.87 47.37 -23.77
N VAL A 7 23.93 48.32 -23.78
CA VAL A 7 22.54 48.09 -23.38
C VAL A 7 21.84 47.14 -24.34
N LYS A 8 22.07 47.29 -25.65
CA LYS A 8 21.53 46.38 -26.67
C LYS A 8 22.06 44.96 -26.50
N THR A 9 23.36 44.79 -26.23
CA THR A 9 23.94 43.47 -25.97
C THR A 9 23.41 42.85 -24.68
N PHE A 10 23.21 43.62 -23.61
CA PHE A 10 22.63 43.11 -22.37
C PHE A 10 21.18 42.67 -22.56
N ILE A 11 20.37 43.44 -23.30
CA ILE A 11 18.99 43.07 -23.61
C ILE A 11 18.94 41.79 -24.46
N CYS A 12 19.75 41.69 -25.51
CA CYS A 12 19.80 40.47 -26.33
C CYS A 12 20.22 39.24 -25.52
N LEU A 13 21.22 39.37 -24.65
CA LEU A 13 21.73 38.26 -23.85
C LEU A 13 20.70 37.83 -22.79
N ALA A 14 20.01 38.78 -22.17
CA ALA A 14 18.91 38.49 -21.25
C ALA A 14 17.73 37.80 -21.96
N VAL A 15 17.35 38.24 -23.15
CA VAL A 15 16.27 37.61 -23.94
C VAL A 15 16.63 36.18 -24.31
N VAL A 16 17.87 35.93 -24.77
CA VAL A 16 18.33 34.59 -25.15
C VAL A 16 18.35 33.64 -23.94
N VAL A 17 18.84 34.11 -22.79
CA VAL A 17 18.87 33.30 -21.56
C VAL A 17 17.45 32.96 -21.10
N VAL A 18 16.55 33.94 -21.07
CA VAL A 18 15.15 33.70 -20.68
C VAL A 18 14.46 32.74 -21.65
N SER A 19 14.67 32.87 -22.96
CA SER A 19 14.08 31.94 -23.93
C SER A 19 14.63 30.52 -23.80
N ALA A 20 15.94 30.36 -23.55
CA ALA A 20 16.56 29.04 -23.40
C ALA A 20 16.10 28.33 -22.11
N SER A 21 15.98 29.08 -21.00
CA SER A 21 15.46 28.57 -19.74
C SER A 21 13.99 28.17 -19.84
N ALA A 22 13.16 28.95 -20.55
CA ALA A 22 11.76 28.62 -20.77
C ALA A 22 11.60 27.31 -21.58
N THR A 23 12.36 27.14 -22.66
CA THR A 23 12.31 25.92 -23.48
C THR A 23 12.78 24.69 -22.73
N GLN A 24 13.81 24.82 -21.88
CA GLN A 24 14.29 23.71 -21.06
C GLN A 24 13.25 23.30 -20.01
N SER A 25 12.60 24.28 -19.36
CA SER A 25 11.58 24.00 -18.35
C SER A 25 10.36 23.30 -18.94
N GLU A 26 9.91 23.72 -20.13
CA GLU A 26 8.77 23.10 -20.82
C GLU A 26 9.10 21.66 -21.22
N GLU A 27 10.29 21.41 -21.76
CA GLU A 27 10.68 20.05 -22.13
C GLU A 27 10.83 19.11 -20.92
N ILE A 28 11.38 19.60 -19.80
CA ILE A 28 11.48 18.80 -18.56
C ILE A 28 10.07 18.46 -18.07
N GLU A 29 9.13 19.41 -18.13
CA GLU A 29 7.75 19.21 -17.72
C GLU A 29 7.06 18.12 -18.56
N ASP A 30 7.32 18.09 -19.87
CA ASP A 30 6.77 17.08 -20.79
C ASP A 30 7.40 15.69 -20.63
N ASN A 31 8.67 15.63 -20.19
CA ASN A 31 9.45 14.40 -20.16
C ASN A 31 9.71 13.82 -18.77
N LYS A 32 9.25 14.49 -17.71
CA LYS A 32 9.28 13.93 -16.36
C LYS A 32 8.33 12.75 -16.22
N ILE A 33 8.64 11.87 -15.28
CA ILE A 33 7.82 10.73 -14.94
C ILE A 33 7.72 10.58 -13.43
N SER A 34 6.55 10.12 -12.97
CA SER A 34 6.34 9.74 -11.58
C SER A 34 6.46 8.24 -11.39
N ILE A 35 7.06 7.80 -10.29
CA ILE A 35 7.02 6.42 -9.83
C ILE A 35 6.53 6.40 -8.38
N ARG A 36 5.70 5.42 -8.02
CA ARG A 36 5.16 5.27 -6.66
C ARG A 36 5.50 3.92 -6.06
N PHE A 37 5.94 3.94 -4.80
CA PHE A 37 6.32 2.77 -4.02
C PHE A 37 5.26 2.46 -2.96
N ASP A 38 4.78 1.21 -2.93
CA ASP A 38 3.69 0.72 -2.07
C ASP A 38 4.10 0.75 -0.59
N LYS A 39 3.18 1.20 0.27
CA LYS A 39 3.23 0.98 1.73
C LYS A 39 4.52 1.42 2.41
N VAL A 40 5.11 2.50 1.90
CA VAL A 40 6.24 3.18 2.52
C VAL A 40 5.85 4.64 2.68
N ASN A 41 6.14 5.22 3.84
CA ASN A 41 6.03 6.66 4.04
C ASN A 41 7.40 7.34 3.93
N LEU A 42 7.42 8.65 3.74
CA LEU A 42 8.61 9.45 3.51
C LEU A 42 9.62 9.34 4.66
N LYS A 43 9.14 9.19 5.89
CA LYS A 43 10.01 8.97 7.06
C LYS A 43 10.76 7.65 6.94
N GLN A 44 10.06 6.55 6.65
CA GLN A 44 10.66 5.24 6.43
C GLN A 44 11.59 5.22 5.22
N TRP A 45 11.26 5.96 4.16
CA TRP A 45 12.12 6.12 2.99
C TRP A 45 13.44 6.82 3.34
N ASN A 46 13.38 7.94 4.07
CA ASN A 46 14.56 8.73 4.41
C ASN A 46 15.40 8.15 5.56
N GLU A 47 14.78 7.44 6.51
CA GLU A 47 15.48 6.85 7.67
C GLU A 47 16.08 5.47 7.39
N ASN A 48 15.82 4.89 6.21
CA ASN A 48 16.40 3.60 5.85
C ASN A 48 17.92 3.76 5.66
N GLU A 49 18.72 3.00 6.43
CA GLU A 49 20.19 3.00 6.41
C GLU A 49 20.80 2.76 5.01
N ASN A 50 19.99 2.31 4.07
CA ASN A 50 20.37 1.93 2.73
C ASN A 50 20.26 3.03 1.66
N ASP A 51 19.81 4.24 2.00
CA ASP A 51 19.63 5.36 1.06
C ASP A 51 18.85 4.93 -0.22
N PRO A 52 17.54 4.68 -0.10
CA PRO A 52 16.74 4.14 -1.19
C PRO A 52 16.66 5.08 -2.39
N THR A 53 16.83 6.40 -2.19
CA THR A 53 16.90 7.39 -3.27
C THR A 53 18.12 7.16 -4.15
N ASN A 54 19.30 7.01 -3.56
CA ASN A 54 20.53 6.73 -4.32
C ASN A 54 20.46 5.36 -5.00
N LYS A 55 19.95 4.33 -4.32
CA LYS A 55 19.73 3.01 -4.93
C LYS A 55 18.78 3.08 -6.13
N PHE A 56 17.71 3.86 -6.00
CA PHE A 56 16.77 4.14 -7.09
C PHE A 56 17.47 4.82 -8.28
N GLN A 57 18.23 5.89 -8.06
CA GLN A 57 18.95 6.56 -9.15
C GLN A 57 19.97 5.62 -9.81
N LEU A 58 20.69 4.82 -9.02
CA LEU A 58 21.69 3.88 -9.52
C LEU A 58 21.05 2.81 -10.41
N ILE A 59 19.94 2.20 -9.98
CA ILE A 59 19.28 1.16 -10.77
C ILE A 59 18.64 1.75 -12.03
N VAL A 60 18.04 2.94 -11.97
CA VAL A 60 17.49 3.62 -13.15
C VAL A 60 18.60 3.97 -14.14
N ALA A 61 19.71 4.55 -13.69
CA ALA A 61 20.85 4.86 -14.56
C ALA A 61 21.37 3.61 -15.27
N ARG A 62 21.46 2.49 -14.54
CA ARG A 62 21.85 1.20 -15.13
C ARG A 62 20.83 0.71 -16.16
N SER A 63 19.54 0.69 -15.83
CA SER A 63 18.47 0.25 -16.74
C SER A 63 18.43 1.10 -18.02
N VAL A 64 18.59 2.42 -17.89
CA VAL A 64 18.67 3.32 -19.05
C VAL A 64 19.92 3.03 -19.88
N SER A 65 21.07 2.82 -19.25
CA SER A 65 22.32 2.45 -19.95
C SER A 65 22.17 1.15 -20.73
N ASP A 66 21.64 0.12 -20.08
CA ASP A 66 21.47 -1.22 -20.65
C ASP A 66 20.54 -1.13 -21.88
N TYR A 67 19.41 -0.44 -21.75
CA TYR A 67 18.47 -0.26 -22.86
C TYR A 67 19.04 0.60 -23.99
N CYS A 68 19.60 1.77 -23.68
CA CYS A 68 20.10 2.72 -24.67
C CYS A 68 21.39 2.29 -25.36
N SER A 69 22.11 1.29 -24.84
CA SER A 69 23.27 0.71 -25.51
C SER A 69 22.88 -0.16 -26.72
N GLY A 70 21.68 -0.75 -26.70
CA GLY A 70 21.23 -1.72 -27.70
C GLY A 70 19.98 -1.31 -28.50
N SER A 71 19.31 -0.23 -28.10
CA SER A 71 18.07 0.24 -28.72
C SER A 71 18.10 1.75 -28.98
N ASP A 72 17.19 2.20 -29.85
CA ASP A 72 16.98 3.62 -30.12
C ASP A 72 16.32 4.30 -28.90
N CYS A 73 17.11 5.12 -28.20
CA CYS A 73 16.70 6.01 -27.11
C CYS A 73 16.43 7.45 -27.56
N SER A 74 16.28 7.70 -28.86
CA SER A 74 16.15 9.04 -29.46
C SER A 74 17.29 9.99 -29.08
N LEU A 75 18.54 9.48 -29.00
CA LEU A 75 19.72 10.27 -28.60
C LEU A 75 20.49 10.91 -29.77
N GLY A 76 19.93 10.94 -30.98
CA GLY A 76 20.56 11.51 -32.19
C GLY A 76 20.39 10.62 -33.44
N GLU A 77 21.25 10.77 -34.45
CA GLU A 77 21.15 10.07 -35.77
C GLU A 77 21.05 8.53 -35.66
N ASN A 78 21.68 7.92 -34.67
CA ASN A 78 21.65 6.47 -34.46
C ASN A 78 20.76 6.04 -33.28
N GLY A 79 20.16 7.00 -32.57
CA GLY A 79 19.26 6.73 -31.46
C GLY A 79 19.88 6.18 -30.18
N SER A 80 21.04 5.50 -30.25
CA SER A 80 21.69 4.81 -29.13
C SER A 80 22.71 5.67 -28.39
N SER A 81 22.99 5.28 -27.14
CA SER A 81 24.11 5.84 -26.37
C SER A 81 25.35 4.96 -26.50
N THR A 82 26.51 5.61 -26.62
CA THR A 82 27.82 4.94 -26.54
C THR A 82 28.46 5.04 -25.16
N THR A 83 27.89 5.87 -24.29
CA THR A 83 28.33 6.12 -22.92
C THR A 83 27.24 5.70 -21.94
N PRO A 84 27.59 5.03 -20.83
CA PRO A 84 26.59 4.70 -19.82
C PRO A 84 26.08 5.97 -19.14
N PHE A 85 24.81 5.94 -18.76
CA PHE A 85 24.20 6.89 -17.85
C PHE A 85 24.66 6.63 -16.42
N THR A 86 24.69 7.71 -15.65
CA THR A 86 25.17 7.74 -14.27
C THR A 86 24.10 8.30 -13.34
N VAL A 87 24.32 8.18 -12.03
CA VAL A 87 23.42 8.75 -11.00
C VAL A 87 23.18 10.25 -11.22
N SER A 88 24.21 11.00 -11.65
CA SER A 88 24.09 12.43 -11.95
C SER A 88 23.21 12.75 -13.15
N ASP A 89 22.91 11.77 -14.00
CA ASP A 89 21.98 11.96 -15.12
C ASP A 89 20.52 11.75 -14.68
N ILE A 90 20.27 11.20 -13.48
CA ILE A 90 18.92 10.96 -12.95
C ILE A 90 18.51 12.13 -12.05
N MET A 91 17.74 13.05 -12.61
CA MET A 91 17.36 14.31 -11.96
C MET A 91 16.01 14.15 -11.27
N ILE A 92 16.02 14.07 -9.95
CA ILE A 92 14.80 14.10 -9.12
C ILE A 92 14.36 15.55 -8.96
N LEU A 93 13.07 15.82 -9.17
CA LEU A 93 12.51 17.17 -9.06
C LEU A 93 12.49 17.66 -7.60
N GLU A 94 12.58 18.98 -7.43
CA GLU A 94 12.48 19.61 -6.13
C GLU A 94 11.13 19.29 -5.46
N GLY A 95 11.18 18.99 -4.15
CA GLY A 95 10.00 18.57 -3.39
C GLY A 95 9.73 17.06 -3.40
N TYR A 96 10.54 16.27 -4.12
CA TYR A 96 10.48 14.81 -4.11
C TYR A 96 11.73 14.19 -3.47
N PRO A 97 11.64 12.97 -2.89
CA PRO A 97 10.44 12.16 -2.66
C PRO A 97 9.41 12.83 -1.74
N THR A 98 8.12 12.52 -1.94
CA THR A 98 7.01 13.01 -1.09
C THR A 98 6.04 11.88 -0.73
N ASP A 99 5.28 12.06 0.36
CA ASP A 99 4.16 11.20 0.71
C ASP A 99 2.96 11.47 -0.21
N GLU A 100 2.37 10.40 -0.75
CA GLU A 100 1.18 10.43 -1.60
C GLU A 100 0.28 9.24 -1.22
N ASN A 101 -0.80 9.48 -0.46
CA ASN A 101 -1.79 8.44 -0.09
C ASN A 101 -1.21 7.17 0.57
N ALA A 102 -0.22 7.33 1.47
CA ALA A 102 0.51 6.24 2.16
C ALA A 102 1.53 5.46 1.30
N ASP A 103 1.82 5.98 0.10
CA ASP A 103 2.92 5.57 -0.76
C ASP A 103 3.96 6.71 -0.83
N VAL A 104 5.20 6.38 -1.22
CA VAL A 104 6.20 7.39 -1.58
C VAL A 104 6.18 7.59 -3.09
N GLN A 105 6.03 8.85 -3.51
CA GLN A 105 6.16 9.26 -4.89
C GLN A 105 7.53 9.89 -5.14
N ILE A 106 8.16 9.50 -6.26
CA ILE A 106 9.33 10.18 -6.81
C ILE A 106 8.96 10.67 -8.20
N VAL A 107 9.23 11.95 -8.47
CA VAL A 107 9.12 12.50 -9.82
C VAL A 107 10.50 12.90 -10.29
N PHE A 108 10.88 12.44 -11.47
CA PHE A 108 12.23 12.60 -11.99
C PHE A 108 12.24 12.64 -13.52
N TYR A 109 13.34 13.08 -14.09
CA TYR A 109 13.65 12.98 -15.51
C TYR A 109 15.10 12.50 -15.69
N VAL A 110 15.42 11.99 -16.88
CA VAL A 110 16.78 11.56 -17.21
C VAL A 110 17.41 12.59 -18.13
N SER A 111 18.48 13.24 -17.68
CA SER A 111 19.21 14.20 -18.49
C SER A 111 20.05 13.49 -19.55
N ILE A 112 20.05 14.05 -20.77
CA ILE A 112 20.86 13.55 -21.88
C ILE A 112 22.01 14.48 -22.25
N ALA A 113 22.27 15.50 -21.41
CA ALA A 113 23.30 16.51 -21.64
C ALA A 113 24.70 15.92 -21.84
N ASN A 114 25.00 14.82 -21.15
CA ASN A 114 26.29 14.12 -21.25
C ASN A 114 26.34 13.07 -22.38
N GLN A 115 25.22 12.81 -23.05
CA GLN A 115 25.03 11.67 -23.96
C GLN A 115 24.98 12.10 -25.44
N GLN A 116 24.65 13.37 -25.71
CA GLN A 116 24.63 13.89 -27.08
C GLN A 116 26.04 14.24 -27.57
N LYS A 117 26.50 13.55 -28.62
CA LYS A 117 27.50 14.12 -29.54
C LYS A 117 26.82 15.15 -30.42
N SER A 118 26.67 16.37 -29.90
CA SER A 118 26.67 17.63 -30.65
C SER A 118 26.02 17.61 -32.05
N GLU A 119 24.78 17.15 -32.19
CA GLU A 119 24.01 17.42 -33.41
C GLU A 119 22.59 17.87 -33.04
N SER A 120 22.43 19.19 -33.02
CA SER A 120 21.18 19.93 -33.21
C SER A 120 19.92 19.30 -32.63
N GLY A 121 19.76 19.37 -31.31
CA GLY A 121 18.48 19.13 -30.69
C GLY A 121 18.44 19.82 -29.35
N ASN A 122 17.51 20.76 -29.18
CA ASN A 122 17.19 21.39 -27.88
C ASN A 122 16.53 20.37 -26.94
N GLN A 123 17.06 19.16 -26.85
CA GLN A 123 16.53 18.06 -26.05
C GLN A 123 17.43 17.88 -24.83
N PHE A 124 16.93 18.22 -23.66
CA PHE A 124 17.58 18.17 -22.37
C PHE A 124 17.23 16.90 -21.59
N ALA A 125 16.12 16.23 -21.92
CA ALA A 125 15.62 15.05 -21.22
C ALA A 125 15.32 13.86 -22.15
N LEU A 126 15.44 12.64 -21.63
CA LEU A 126 14.99 11.43 -22.31
C LEU A 126 13.46 11.45 -22.42
N LYS A 127 12.92 11.06 -23.58
CA LYS A 127 11.47 11.04 -23.80
C LYS A 127 10.75 10.19 -22.76
N LYS A 128 9.66 10.73 -22.19
CA LYS A 128 8.82 10.01 -21.20
C LYS A 128 8.40 8.62 -21.68
N SER A 129 7.99 8.49 -22.94
CA SER A 129 7.55 7.20 -23.50
C SER A 129 8.63 6.13 -23.51
N ILE A 130 9.89 6.50 -23.74
CA ILE A 130 11.04 5.59 -23.69
C ILE A 130 11.34 5.22 -22.23
N LEU A 131 11.30 6.22 -21.34
CA LEU A 131 11.50 6.01 -19.91
C LEU A 131 10.45 5.07 -19.31
N GLU A 132 9.18 5.17 -19.73
CA GLU A 132 8.12 4.23 -19.35
C GLU A 132 8.43 2.79 -19.76
N VAL A 133 8.92 2.58 -20.99
CA VAL A 133 9.30 1.26 -21.49
C VAL A 133 10.44 0.68 -20.66
N ILE A 134 11.46 1.49 -20.35
CA ILE A 134 12.62 1.08 -19.56
C ILE A 134 12.18 0.70 -18.13
N LEU A 135 11.42 1.56 -17.46
CA LEU A 135 10.99 1.30 -16.08
C LEU A 135 10.09 0.07 -15.97
N LYS A 136 9.20 -0.16 -16.94
CA LYS A 136 8.35 -1.36 -16.96
C LYS A 136 9.17 -2.63 -17.21
N ALA A 137 10.15 -2.58 -18.09
CA ALA A 137 11.03 -3.72 -18.36
C ALA A 137 11.89 -4.10 -17.14
N HIS A 138 12.29 -3.11 -16.34
CA HIS A 138 13.17 -3.28 -15.17
C HIS A 138 12.46 -3.14 -13.82
N LEU A 139 11.14 -3.31 -13.78
CA LEU A 139 10.34 -3.07 -12.58
C LEU A 139 10.79 -3.94 -11.39
N MET A 140 11.10 -5.21 -11.65
CA MET A 140 11.59 -6.15 -10.62
C MET A 140 12.98 -5.75 -10.10
N ASP A 141 13.86 -5.23 -10.96
CA ASP A 141 15.19 -4.80 -10.57
C ASP A 141 15.11 -3.56 -9.67
N ILE A 142 14.22 -2.62 -10.01
CA ILE A 142 13.94 -1.42 -9.21
C ILE A 142 13.37 -1.81 -7.85
N ALA A 143 12.39 -2.72 -7.83
CA ALA A 143 11.79 -3.18 -6.58
C ALA A 143 12.80 -3.91 -5.68
N ASN A 144 13.66 -4.75 -6.26
CA ASN A 144 14.71 -5.45 -5.52
C ASN A 144 15.78 -4.48 -4.99
N ALA A 145 16.19 -3.48 -5.78
CA ALA A 145 17.20 -2.51 -5.37
C ALA A 145 16.70 -1.63 -4.23
N THR A 146 15.44 -1.16 -4.31
CA THR A 146 14.83 -0.29 -3.30
C THR A 146 14.24 -1.05 -2.11
N SER A 147 14.04 -2.38 -2.23
CA SER A 147 13.32 -3.22 -1.27
C SER A 147 11.84 -2.84 -1.08
N TYR A 148 11.26 -2.12 -2.04
CA TYR A 148 9.86 -1.70 -2.03
C TYR A 148 9.17 -2.08 -3.35
N SER A 149 7.88 -2.43 -3.27
CA SER A 149 7.09 -2.74 -4.47
C SER A 149 6.71 -1.46 -5.21
N VAL A 150 6.79 -1.46 -6.54
CA VAL A 150 6.34 -0.35 -7.39
C VAL A 150 4.86 -0.53 -7.72
N VAL A 151 4.02 0.47 -7.46
CA VAL A 151 2.56 0.42 -7.74
C VAL A 151 2.19 1.16 -9.01
N PHE A 152 2.80 2.32 -9.23
CA PHE A 152 2.50 3.18 -10.39
C PHE A 152 3.77 3.67 -11.08
N ILE A 153 3.72 3.72 -12.41
CA ILE A 153 4.68 4.41 -13.28
C ILE A 153 3.86 5.35 -14.17
N GLY A 154 4.11 6.66 -14.06
CA GLY A 154 3.21 7.68 -14.58
C GLY A 154 1.80 7.52 -14.00
N ASP A 155 0.82 7.47 -14.89
CA ASP A 155 -0.59 7.24 -14.57
C ASP A 155 -0.97 5.75 -14.60
N GLU A 156 -0.04 4.87 -15.02
CA GLU A 156 -0.31 3.45 -15.19
C GLU A 156 0.00 2.67 -13.91
N ARG A 157 -0.95 1.82 -13.52
CA ARG A 157 -0.75 0.87 -12.43
C ARG A 157 0.03 -0.34 -12.93
N VAL A 158 1.21 -0.54 -12.36
CA VAL A 158 2.14 -1.61 -12.73
C VAL A 158 2.38 -2.62 -11.61
N GLY A 159 2.03 -2.26 -10.36
CA GLY A 159 2.10 -3.16 -9.22
C GLY A 159 1.05 -4.25 -9.28
N ALA A 160 1.25 -5.31 -8.48
CA ALA A 160 0.27 -6.38 -8.34
C ALA A 160 -1.14 -5.79 -8.13
N PRO A 161 -2.17 -6.36 -8.79
CA PRO A 161 -3.53 -5.93 -8.55
C PRO A 161 -3.77 -5.97 -7.05
N LEU A 162 -4.36 -4.91 -6.48
CA LEU A 162 -4.99 -5.00 -5.16
C LEU A 162 -5.80 -6.29 -5.20
N ASP A 163 -5.56 -7.22 -4.29
CA ASP A 163 -6.19 -8.53 -4.26
C ASP A 163 -7.72 -8.36 -4.21
N GLY A 164 -8.33 -8.17 -5.38
CA GLY A 164 -9.76 -8.15 -5.57
C GLY A 164 -10.36 -9.48 -5.14
N THR A 165 -9.55 -10.54 -5.18
CA THR A 165 -9.82 -11.87 -4.61
C THR A 165 -10.13 -11.79 -3.12
N LEU A 166 -9.38 -11.00 -2.33
CA LEU A 166 -9.60 -10.89 -0.89
C LEU A 166 -10.93 -10.17 -0.60
N ASN A 167 -11.20 -9.07 -1.30
CA ASN A 167 -12.48 -8.36 -1.18
C ASN A 167 -13.66 -9.21 -1.70
N THR A 168 -13.45 -9.97 -2.78
CA THR A 168 -14.44 -10.91 -3.33
C THR A 168 -14.78 -12.02 -2.34
N ILE A 169 -13.84 -12.42 -1.47
CA ILE A 169 -14.07 -13.43 -0.43
C ILE A 169 -14.64 -12.80 0.86
N ILE A 170 -14.15 -11.65 1.29
CA ILE A 170 -14.53 -11.02 2.57
C ILE A 170 -15.95 -10.47 2.53
N ILE A 171 -16.36 -9.82 1.44
CA ILE A 171 -17.70 -9.23 1.30
C ILE A 171 -18.82 -10.26 1.49
N PRO A 172 -18.81 -11.43 0.82
CA PRO A 172 -19.86 -12.44 1.02
C PRO A 172 -19.84 -13.05 2.42
N ILE A 173 -18.67 -13.20 3.06
CA ILE A 173 -18.58 -13.69 4.44
C ILE A 173 -19.21 -12.68 5.41
N ALA A 174 -18.94 -11.38 5.25
CA ALA A 174 -19.53 -10.32 6.06
C ALA A 174 -21.07 -10.27 5.90
N ILE A 175 -21.58 -10.45 4.68
CA ILE A 175 -23.03 -10.50 4.44
C ILE A 175 -23.64 -11.77 5.05
N ALA A 176 -23.01 -12.93 4.89
CA ALA A 176 -23.50 -14.20 5.44
C ALA A 176 -23.58 -14.16 6.98
N THR A 177 -22.57 -13.58 7.64
CA THR A 177 -22.57 -13.42 9.11
C THR A 177 -23.65 -12.45 9.58
N LEU A 178 -23.88 -11.33 8.86
CA LEU A 178 -24.97 -10.41 9.15
C LEU A 178 -26.34 -11.10 9.05
N VAL A 179 -26.58 -11.86 7.96
CA VAL A 179 -27.83 -12.61 7.77
C VAL A 179 -28.03 -13.65 8.87
N LEU A 180 -26.98 -14.37 9.26
CA LEU A 180 -27.03 -15.34 10.34
C LEU A 180 -27.43 -14.69 11.68
N LEU A 181 -26.85 -13.53 12.01
CA LEU A 181 -27.20 -12.79 13.22
C LEU A 181 -28.66 -12.33 13.20
N ILE A 182 -29.18 -11.89 12.05
CA ILE A 182 -30.60 -11.53 11.89
C ILE A 182 -31.49 -12.76 12.12
N LEU A 183 -31.15 -13.91 11.56
CA LEU A 183 -31.90 -15.16 11.76
C LEU A 183 -31.90 -15.62 13.22
N ILE A 184 -30.74 -15.58 13.89
CA ILE A 184 -30.64 -15.91 15.31
C ILE A 184 -31.52 -14.96 16.14
N THR A 185 -31.47 -13.67 15.86
CA THR A 185 -32.27 -12.65 16.54
C THR A 185 -33.77 -12.90 16.36
N LEU A 186 -34.21 -13.21 15.13
CA LEU A 186 -35.60 -13.57 14.85
C LEU A 186 -36.02 -14.85 15.59
N CYS A 187 -35.20 -15.90 15.55
CA CYS A 187 -35.45 -17.16 16.25
C CYS A 187 -35.59 -16.96 17.76
N LEU A 188 -34.73 -16.14 18.37
CA LEU A 188 -34.81 -15.79 19.79
C LEU A 188 -36.09 -15.01 20.09
N HIS A 189 -36.44 -14.01 19.28
CA HIS A 189 -37.65 -13.22 19.46
C HIS A 189 -38.94 -14.06 19.33
N PHE A 190 -38.98 -15.02 18.39
CA PHE A 190 -40.11 -15.94 18.26
C PHE A 190 -40.20 -16.92 19.44
N ASN A 191 -39.08 -17.41 19.95
CA ASN A 191 -39.05 -18.27 21.13
C ASN A 191 -39.49 -17.51 22.38
N GLU A 192 -39.05 -16.26 22.56
CA GLU A 192 -39.48 -15.41 23.67
C GLU A 192 -40.98 -15.14 23.61
N LYS A 193 -41.51 -14.78 22.42
CA LYS A 193 -42.95 -14.61 22.20
C LYS A 193 -43.76 -15.89 22.42
N ARG A 194 -43.19 -17.07 22.14
CA ARG A 194 -43.82 -18.37 22.42
C ARG A 194 -43.79 -18.71 23.91
N GLN A 195 -42.69 -18.43 24.61
CA GLN A 195 -42.60 -18.62 26.06
C GLN A 195 -43.55 -17.67 26.80
N GLU A 196 -43.72 -16.44 26.31
CA GLU A 196 -44.66 -15.49 26.91
C GLU A 196 -46.11 -15.99 26.79
N LYS A 197 -46.49 -16.57 25.66
CA LYS A 197 -47.82 -17.20 25.47
C LYS A 197 -48.03 -18.42 26.39
N GLN A 198 -47.01 -19.25 26.60
CA GLN A 198 -47.11 -20.39 27.51
C GLN A 198 -47.16 -19.97 28.98
N ARG A 199 -46.42 -18.92 29.38
CA ARG A 199 -46.48 -18.38 30.74
C ARG A 199 -47.84 -17.74 31.06
N LYS A 200 -48.45 -17.03 30.10
CA LYS A 200 -49.79 -16.45 30.25
C LYS A 200 -50.91 -17.52 30.25
N GLY A 201 -50.73 -18.63 29.53
CA GLY A 201 -51.67 -19.76 29.55
C GLY A 201 -51.63 -20.56 30.87
N LEU A 202 -50.46 -20.72 31.48
CA LEU A 202 -50.29 -21.46 32.73
C LEU A 202 -50.85 -20.73 33.96
N THR A 203 -50.93 -19.40 33.94
CA THR A 203 -51.58 -18.60 35.00
C THR A 203 -53.11 -18.67 34.97
N THR A 204 -53.72 -19.01 33.83
CA THR A 204 -55.18 -19.14 33.71
C THR A 204 -55.68 -20.51 34.18
N ILE A 205 -54.88 -21.57 34.05
CA ILE A 205 -55.26 -22.93 34.50
C ILE A 205 -55.15 -23.08 36.03
N LYS A 206 -54.34 -22.26 36.72
CA LYS A 206 -54.14 -22.37 38.17
C LYS A 206 -55.20 -21.67 39.04
N ARG A 207 -56.28 -21.15 38.44
CA ARG A 207 -57.32 -20.36 39.14
C ARG A 207 -58.72 -21.00 39.11
N GLY A 208 -58.88 -22.15 38.48
CA GLY A 208 -60.07 -22.99 38.59
C GLY A 208 -59.75 -24.22 39.42
N ASP A 209 -60.67 -24.57 40.31
CA ASP A 209 -60.75 -25.84 41.04
C ASP A 209 -59.87 -25.97 42.30
N ILE A 210 -60.33 -25.30 43.37
CA ILE A 210 -60.22 -25.84 44.73
C ILE A 210 -61.62 -26.33 45.13
N PRO A 211 -61.88 -27.65 45.16
CA PRO A 211 -62.87 -28.22 46.05
C PRO A 211 -62.19 -28.82 47.29
N SER A 212 -62.88 -28.61 48.40
CA SER A 212 -62.56 -29.05 49.75
C SER A 212 -62.75 -30.56 49.95
N ASN A 213 -62.01 -31.08 50.92
CA ASN A 213 -62.24 -32.26 51.77
C ASN A 213 -61.67 -33.65 51.40
N ASP A 214 -60.85 -34.10 52.36
CA ASP A 214 -60.74 -35.40 53.03
C ASP A 214 -60.06 -36.61 52.37
N ALA A 215 -58.96 -37.00 53.04
CA ALA A 215 -58.50 -38.36 53.34
C ALA A 215 -58.34 -39.38 52.20
N HIS A 216 -57.10 -39.67 51.80
CA HIS A 216 -56.39 -40.89 52.23
C HIS A 216 -54.95 -40.90 51.67
N SER A 217 -54.04 -41.37 52.50
CA SER A 217 -52.63 -41.67 52.22
C SER A 217 -52.47 -42.68 51.08
N GLU A 218 -51.52 -42.45 50.17
CA GLU A 218 -50.39 -43.35 49.87
C GLU A 218 -49.36 -42.71 48.91
N GLY A 219 -48.09 -43.16 49.02
CA GLY A 219 -46.87 -42.54 48.50
C GLY A 219 -46.79 -42.40 46.97
N ILE A 220 -45.78 -41.75 46.39
CA ILE A 220 -44.37 -42.13 46.46
C ILE A 220 -43.46 -40.94 46.05
N VAL A 221 -42.53 -40.63 46.96
CA VAL A 221 -41.09 -40.28 46.78
C VAL A 221 -40.66 -39.38 45.61
N LEU A 222 -40.26 -38.17 45.99
CA LEU A 222 -39.29 -37.31 45.31
C LEU A 222 -37.96 -38.05 45.06
N THR A 223 -37.56 -38.19 43.80
CA THR A 223 -36.15 -38.44 43.45
C THR A 223 -35.56 -37.17 42.85
N SER A 224 -35.00 -36.32 43.72
CA SER A 224 -33.95 -35.40 43.33
C SER A 224 -32.69 -36.21 43.04
N VAL A 225 -32.29 -36.32 41.77
CA VAL A 225 -30.94 -36.77 41.43
C VAL A 225 -30.00 -35.60 41.68
N ASN A 226 -29.31 -35.66 42.82
CA ASN A 226 -28.03 -34.99 43.03
C ASN A 226 -26.94 -36.07 43.23
N LYS A 227 -25.91 -36.05 42.38
CA LYS A 227 -24.53 -36.48 42.71
C LYS A 227 -23.61 -35.61 41.84
N ASN A 228 -23.01 -34.54 42.39
CA ASN A 228 -21.77 -34.50 43.20
C ASN A 228 -20.57 -35.05 42.41
N SER A 229 -19.37 -34.46 42.44
CA SER A 229 -18.65 -34.07 43.65
C SER A 229 -17.32 -33.38 43.31
N VAL A 230 -16.99 -32.33 44.05
CA VAL A 230 -15.69 -32.05 44.72
C VAL A 230 -14.38 -32.37 43.99
N VAL A 231 -13.51 -31.36 43.88
CA VAL A 231 -12.07 -31.56 44.11
C VAL A 231 -11.57 -30.48 45.10
N PRO A 232 -10.75 -30.83 46.11
CA PRO A 232 -10.36 -29.96 47.21
C PRO A 232 -9.03 -29.23 46.97
N SER A 233 -8.79 -28.23 47.82
CA SER A 233 -7.61 -27.36 47.89
C SER A 233 -6.41 -27.98 48.66
N GLY A 234 -5.25 -28.08 47.98
CA GLY A 234 -3.84 -27.94 48.47
C GLY A 234 -3.28 -28.98 49.47
N PRO A 235 -1.97 -28.94 49.86
CA PRO A 235 -0.87 -28.03 49.46
C PRO A 235 0.57 -28.66 49.30
N LYS A 236 1.53 -27.82 48.88
CA LYS A 236 3.00 -27.74 49.20
C LYS A 236 4.02 -28.86 48.86
N ARG A 237 4.99 -28.44 48.02
CA ARG A 237 6.47 -28.32 48.22
C ARG A 237 7.33 -29.60 48.34
N ASN A 238 8.37 -29.67 47.49
CA ASN A 238 9.78 -30.03 47.68
C ASN A 238 10.48 -29.52 46.40
N ASP A 239 11.32 -28.47 46.38
CA ASP A 239 12.71 -28.40 46.88
C ASP A 239 13.52 -29.59 46.32
N GLU A 240 14.34 -29.36 45.27
CA GLU A 240 15.83 -29.29 45.28
C GLU A 240 16.28 -30.41 44.28
N GLU A 241 17.33 -30.37 43.46
CA GLU A 241 18.60 -29.65 43.44
C GLU A 241 19.32 -29.98 42.11
N ASP A 242 20.22 -29.08 41.68
CA ASP A 242 21.48 -29.32 40.95
C ASP A 242 21.47 -29.92 39.52
N ASN A 243 22.26 -29.47 38.55
CA ASN A 243 23.59 -28.84 38.60
C ASN A 243 23.92 -28.24 37.21
N PRO A 244 24.77 -27.19 37.10
CA PRO A 244 25.23 -26.63 35.83
C PRO A 244 26.60 -27.18 35.37
N ARG A 245 27.02 -26.70 34.19
CA ARG A 245 28.36 -26.74 33.54
C ARG A 245 28.73 -27.99 32.73
N ALA A 246 28.89 -27.77 31.43
CA ALA A 246 30.22 -27.60 30.82
C ALA A 246 30.09 -26.66 29.61
#